data_AF-A0A7C3F327-F1
#
_entry.id   AF-A0A7C3F327-F1
#
_cell.length_a   1.000
_cell.length_b   1.000
_cell.length_c   1.000
_cell.angle_alpha   90.00
_cell.angle_beta   90.00
_cell.angle_gamma   90.00
#
_symmetry.space_group_name_H-M   'P 1'
#
loop_
_entity.id
_entity.type
_entity.pdbx_description
1 polymer ?
#
loop_
_entity_poly.entity_id
_entity_poly.type
_entity_poly.pdbx_seq_one_letter_code
_entity_poly.pdbx_strand_id
1 'polypeptide(L)'
;MVVRALLVIFLAFRFAVAAQEATPAARLFDTGTASAAPLAPEALATREGWTQVAERKAGHVFKGDAVLMNNMLAAVVRKNGKGAEVYSLGPAGTKYLALLSPSVEGNLTRASRILPAKDHPNPATVLATYEVEDEKGVVGIAFELPTGQPFVKTTAPPGTAALRIEAPCRFAVMPDFFADDIVVDAAAIPAARADLPFENFLLHFVGNGDAVLAAISPDQGEDSSITMSGQGDQRRITASTIPYGKSKTLWLAALADKGVWHVRDVSKEDADKVLKLDWKAPFQAQWRVDWRLDDGLNDSWEMLIQLPDGKFDKPDWFGQSDRVGTPDWMQANRKRWTTVLGSFQYPCWLDKDGQGFLQPLKKGLRFQGPALLYPINRVQATPLDRFTLVDAVRECLGIGPCEYVLDVEGQRKVARGAATCATRGKLDGIYAARQQKEKRAEVEKALDDVLAFVQLVRGRIEAYAQFGREQFAWLEDQKKARPELAEALTQMQGVLRRIEAACANRKGAIRPPEDAVALVGDFRKNLVDYDGPDALERCKKITGALVGIGGAQDELVGECRMAVKVLRQRAGLAMASDPRMGDIAKELRHRTQAILRAPAGYEAPRH
;
A
#
# COMPACT_ATOMS: atom_id res chain seq x y z
N MET A 1 6.67 30.80 -56.95
CA MET A 1 6.46 29.33 -56.90
C MET A 1 7.44 28.62 -55.96
N VAL A 2 8.72 29.01 -55.93
CA VAL A 2 9.78 28.41 -55.08
C VAL A 2 9.51 28.52 -53.56
N VAL A 3 8.92 29.63 -53.09
CA VAL A 3 8.64 29.86 -51.65
C VAL A 3 7.53 28.95 -51.11
N ARG A 4 6.53 28.58 -51.94
CA ARG A 4 5.46 27.64 -51.55
C ARG A 4 5.96 26.19 -51.47
N ALA A 5 6.91 25.81 -52.33
CA ALA A 5 7.51 24.48 -52.29
C ALA A 5 8.38 24.26 -51.04
N LEU A 6 9.15 25.28 -50.63
CA LEU A 6 9.95 25.24 -49.39
C LEU A 6 9.09 25.15 -48.12
N LEU A 7 7.93 25.82 -48.09
CA LEU A 7 7.01 25.78 -46.94
C LEU A 7 6.32 24.42 -46.79
N VAL A 8 5.97 23.77 -47.91
CA VAL A 8 5.34 22.44 -47.93
C VAL A 8 6.34 21.35 -47.56
N ILE A 9 7.62 21.49 -47.96
CA ILE A 9 8.69 20.57 -47.55
C ILE A 9 8.99 20.72 -46.05
N PHE A 10 9.00 21.94 -45.51
CA PHE A 10 9.19 22.18 -44.06
C PHE A 10 8.03 21.64 -43.21
N LEU A 11 6.78 21.77 -43.67
CA LEU A 11 5.63 21.16 -42.99
C LEU A 11 5.67 19.63 -43.08
N ALA A 12 5.97 19.06 -44.25
CA ALA A 12 6.08 17.62 -44.42
C ALA A 12 7.21 17.00 -43.59
N PHE A 13 8.34 17.71 -43.41
CA PHE A 13 9.41 17.28 -42.51
C PHE A 13 9.00 17.32 -41.04
N ARG A 14 8.24 18.34 -40.60
CA ARG A 14 7.69 18.38 -39.23
C ARG A 14 6.66 17.28 -38.97
N PHE A 15 5.82 16.96 -39.96
CA PHE A 15 4.88 15.85 -39.86
C PHE A 15 5.56 14.48 -39.91
N ALA A 16 6.66 14.31 -40.67
CA ALA A 16 7.43 13.07 -40.69
C ALA A 16 8.23 12.84 -39.40
N VAL A 17 8.82 13.91 -38.83
CA VAL A 17 9.50 13.83 -37.53
C VAL A 17 8.50 13.56 -36.40
N ALA A 18 7.30 14.18 -36.42
CA ALA A 18 6.24 13.90 -35.46
C ALA A 18 5.60 12.50 -35.65
N ALA A 19 5.49 11.99 -36.88
CA ALA A 19 4.95 10.65 -37.15
C ALA A 19 5.94 9.54 -36.77
N GLN A 20 7.25 9.80 -36.81
CA GLN A 20 8.28 8.87 -36.34
C GLN A 20 8.42 8.87 -34.79
N GLU A 21 7.73 9.78 -34.10
CA GLU A 21 7.53 9.79 -32.64
C GLU A 21 6.30 9.02 -32.17
N ALA A 22 5.44 8.55 -33.09
CA ALA A 22 4.19 7.88 -32.74
C ALA A 22 4.37 6.45 -32.17
N THR A 23 5.54 5.84 -32.33
CA THR A 23 5.82 4.54 -31.73
C THR A 23 6.46 4.76 -30.35
N PRO A 24 5.81 4.32 -29.24
CA PRO A 24 6.45 4.36 -27.94
C PRO A 24 7.73 3.53 -28.04
N ALA A 25 8.86 4.19 -27.85
CA ALA A 25 10.18 3.58 -27.86
C ALA A 25 11.04 4.26 -26.81
N ALA A 26 11.73 3.46 -26.01
CA ALA A 26 12.82 3.97 -25.20
C ALA A 26 14.00 4.34 -26.11
N ARG A 27 14.56 5.54 -25.91
CA ARG A 27 15.65 6.10 -26.72
C ARG A 27 16.76 6.62 -25.82
N LEU A 28 17.97 6.60 -26.34
CA LEU A 28 19.15 7.13 -25.70
C LEU A 28 19.70 8.29 -26.52
N PHE A 29 19.89 9.44 -25.88
CA PHE A 29 20.42 10.65 -26.52
C PHE A 29 21.73 11.10 -25.88
N ASP A 30 22.58 11.71 -26.70
CA ASP A 30 23.75 12.47 -26.31
C ASP A 30 23.44 13.96 -26.55
N THR A 31 23.49 14.78 -25.50
CA THR A 31 23.19 16.22 -25.63
C THR A 31 24.27 17.01 -26.37
N GLY A 32 25.40 16.39 -26.68
CA GLY A 32 26.54 17.01 -27.37
C GLY A 32 27.40 17.92 -26.48
N THR A 33 26.78 18.60 -25.51
CA THR A 33 27.44 19.48 -24.52
C THR A 33 27.01 19.13 -23.11
N ALA A 34 27.97 19.04 -22.19
CA ALA A 34 27.70 18.74 -20.78
C ALA A 34 27.04 19.94 -20.09
N SER A 35 25.93 19.73 -19.41
CA SER A 35 25.26 20.77 -18.63
C SER A 35 25.84 20.90 -17.22
N ALA A 36 26.03 22.15 -16.78
CA ALA A 36 26.48 22.46 -15.42
C ALA A 36 25.36 22.28 -14.37
N ALA A 37 24.11 22.49 -14.76
CA ALA A 37 22.92 22.40 -13.90
C ALA A 37 21.95 21.33 -14.44
N PRO A 38 20.95 20.90 -13.63
CA PRO A 38 19.86 20.07 -14.13
C PRO A 38 19.23 20.66 -15.40
N LEU A 39 18.86 19.79 -16.34
CA LEU A 39 18.31 20.24 -17.62
C LEU A 39 16.95 20.92 -17.42
N ALA A 40 16.76 22.07 -18.07
CA ALA A 40 15.47 22.75 -18.06
C ALA A 40 14.40 21.89 -18.77
N PRO A 41 13.13 21.93 -18.32
CA PRO A 41 12.00 21.28 -18.99
C PRO A 41 11.96 21.47 -20.52
N GLU A 42 12.28 22.68 -20.98
CA GLU A 42 12.26 23.06 -22.40
C GLU A 42 13.34 22.32 -23.19
N ALA A 43 14.52 22.10 -22.61
CA ALA A 43 15.61 21.38 -23.27
C ALA A 43 15.26 19.92 -23.52
N LEU A 44 14.53 19.29 -22.58
CA LEU A 44 14.01 17.92 -22.72
C LEU A 44 12.92 17.83 -23.79
N ALA A 45 12.12 18.89 -23.98
CA ALA A 45 11.07 18.92 -25.00
C ALA A 45 11.65 19.12 -26.41
N THR A 46 12.49 20.14 -26.60
CA THR A 46 13.01 20.52 -27.93
C THR A 46 14.14 19.62 -28.41
N ARG A 47 14.97 19.11 -27.49
CA ARG A 47 16.14 18.27 -27.77
C ARG A 47 17.08 18.90 -28.80
N GLU A 48 17.17 20.22 -28.80
CA GLU A 48 17.95 20.96 -29.79
C GLU A 48 19.44 20.59 -29.71
N GLY A 49 20.01 20.20 -30.85
CA GLY A 49 21.41 19.77 -30.94
C GLY A 49 21.71 18.38 -30.39
N TRP A 50 20.69 17.63 -29.93
CA TRP A 50 20.91 16.29 -29.38
C TRP A 50 21.05 15.26 -30.49
N THR A 51 21.92 14.28 -30.28
CA THR A 51 22.10 13.15 -31.19
C THR A 51 21.54 11.89 -30.57
N GLN A 52 20.63 11.21 -31.25
CA GLN A 52 20.18 9.88 -30.81
C GLN A 52 21.32 8.88 -30.99
N VAL A 53 21.66 8.16 -29.92
CA VAL A 53 22.69 7.11 -29.94
C VAL A 53 22.13 5.90 -30.67
N ALA A 54 22.86 5.42 -31.68
CA ALA A 54 22.44 4.30 -32.51
C ALA A 54 22.35 2.99 -31.70
N GLU A 55 21.33 2.19 -31.99
CA GLU A 55 20.87 1.02 -31.22
C GLU A 55 21.91 -0.13 -31.06
N ARG A 56 23.05 -0.08 -31.76
CA ARG A 56 24.07 -1.15 -31.78
C ARG A 56 25.51 -0.65 -31.64
N LYS A 57 25.72 0.57 -31.14
CA LYS A 57 27.07 1.14 -31.03
C LYS A 57 27.66 0.89 -29.64
N ALA A 58 28.05 -0.36 -29.37
CA ALA A 58 28.97 -0.67 -28.27
C ALA A 58 30.18 0.28 -28.34
N GLY A 59 30.43 1.02 -27.26
CA GLY A 59 31.54 1.97 -27.18
C GLY A 59 31.24 3.40 -27.64
N HIS A 60 29.97 3.82 -27.77
CA HIS A 60 29.65 5.25 -27.88
C HIS A 60 30.24 6.01 -26.69
N VAL A 61 31.04 7.04 -26.98
CA VAL A 61 31.58 7.96 -25.98
C VAL A 61 30.73 9.22 -26.00
N PHE A 62 30.00 9.45 -24.91
CA PHE A 62 29.14 10.62 -24.78
C PHE A 62 29.97 11.91 -24.86
N LYS A 63 29.54 12.86 -25.68
CA LYS A 63 30.15 14.20 -25.76
C LYS A 63 29.56 15.11 -24.69
N GLY A 64 28.23 15.11 -24.56
CA GLY A 64 27.49 15.79 -23.49
C GLY A 64 26.99 14.83 -22.42
N ASP A 65 25.78 15.09 -21.97
CA ASP A 65 25.04 14.29 -21.00
C ASP A 65 24.31 13.14 -21.72
N ALA A 66 24.08 12.04 -21.00
CA ALA A 66 23.30 10.92 -21.52
C ALA A 66 21.85 11.03 -21.05
N VAL A 67 20.89 10.99 -21.98
CA VAL A 67 19.46 11.07 -21.67
C VAL A 67 18.77 9.81 -22.15
N LEU A 68 18.28 9.01 -21.20
CA LEU A 68 17.34 7.92 -21.48
C LEU A 68 15.94 8.53 -21.48
N MET A 69 15.14 8.26 -22.50
CA MET A 69 13.81 8.84 -22.62
C MET A 69 12.81 7.84 -23.18
N ASN A 70 11.62 7.77 -22.60
CA ASN A 70 10.46 7.10 -23.18
C ASN A 70 9.29 8.11 -23.28
N ASN A 71 8.05 7.64 -23.43
CA ASN A 71 6.87 8.51 -23.54
C ASN A 71 6.37 9.08 -22.20
N MET A 72 6.91 8.63 -21.06
CA MET A 72 6.47 8.99 -19.71
C MET A 72 7.56 9.62 -18.85
N LEU A 73 8.82 9.25 -19.06
CA LEU A 73 9.95 9.63 -18.24
C LEU A 73 11.18 9.98 -19.07
N ALA A 74 12.00 10.86 -18.52
CA ALA A 74 13.39 11.02 -18.90
C ALA A 74 14.30 10.77 -17.69
N ALA A 75 15.40 10.05 -17.88
CA ALA A 75 16.48 9.91 -16.92
C ALA A 75 17.76 10.50 -17.51
N VAL A 76 18.28 11.57 -16.89
CA VAL A 76 19.41 12.35 -17.35
C VAL A 76 20.63 12.05 -16.49
N VAL A 77 21.65 11.43 -17.06
CA VAL A 77 22.96 11.24 -16.44
C VAL A 77 23.88 12.35 -16.95
N ARG A 78 24.05 13.39 -16.14
CA ARG A 78 24.96 14.49 -16.49
C ARG A 78 26.42 14.11 -16.26
N LYS A 79 27.32 14.53 -17.15
CA LYS A 79 28.76 14.33 -16.97
C LYS A 79 29.29 14.96 -15.69
N ASN A 80 28.83 16.18 -15.41
CA ASN A 80 29.15 16.92 -14.19
C ASN A 80 28.10 16.72 -13.08
N GLY A 81 27.30 15.66 -13.18
CA GLY A 81 26.29 15.29 -12.20
C GLY A 81 26.77 14.21 -11.26
N LYS A 82 26.06 14.09 -10.13
CA LYS A 82 26.33 13.10 -9.07
C LYS A 82 25.39 11.88 -9.13
N GLY A 83 24.58 11.77 -10.18
CA GLY A 83 23.54 10.75 -10.31
C GLY A 83 22.70 10.93 -11.59
N ALA A 84 21.63 10.15 -11.70
CA ALA A 84 20.61 10.28 -12.75
C ALA A 84 19.42 11.10 -12.25
N GLU A 85 19.15 12.23 -12.90
CA GLU A 85 17.99 13.07 -12.65
C GLU A 85 16.77 12.49 -13.38
N VAL A 86 15.66 12.29 -12.67
CA VAL A 86 14.43 11.70 -13.21
C VAL A 86 13.39 12.80 -13.40
N TYR A 87 12.80 12.85 -14.59
CA TYR A 87 11.76 13.78 -14.97
C TYR A 87 10.51 13.03 -15.44
N SER A 88 9.33 13.52 -15.09
CA SER A 88 8.11 13.12 -15.79
C SER A 88 7.94 13.89 -17.09
N LEU A 89 7.38 13.20 -18.07
CA LEU A 89 6.98 13.71 -19.37
C LEU A 89 5.47 13.49 -19.51
N GLY A 90 4.76 14.50 -19.97
CA GLY A 90 3.33 14.36 -20.21
C GLY A 90 2.66 15.67 -20.63
N PRO A 91 1.34 15.64 -20.83
CA PRO A 91 0.58 16.80 -21.28
C PRO A 91 0.66 18.01 -20.34
N ALA A 92 0.92 17.77 -19.05
CA ALA A 92 1.11 18.81 -18.04
C ALA A 92 2.51 19.46 -18.07
N GLY A 93 3.36 19.07 -19.03
CA GLY A 93 4.74 19.52 -19.16
C GLY A 93 5.74 18.59 -18.46
N THR A 94 7.02 18.90 -18.65
CA THR A 94 8.14 18.17 -18.05
C THR A 94 8.37 18.65 -16.61
N LYS A 95 8.47 17.74 -15.65
CA LYS A 95 8.75 18.08 -14.24
C LYS A 95 9.91 17.26 -13.69
N TYR A 96 10.82 17.91 -12.99
CA TYR A 96 11.86 17.23 -12.20
C TYR A 96 11.22 16.49 -11.01
N LEU A 97 11.59 15.24 -10.80
CA LEU A 97 11.01 14.37 -9.77
C LEU A 97 12.03 13.99 -8.70
N ALA A 98 13.21 13.51 -9.09
CA ALA A 98 14.19 12.97 -8.17
C ALA A 98 15.60 12.95 -8.77
N LEU A 99 16.60 12.76 -7.91
CA LEU A 99 17.95 12.36 -8.30
C LEU A 99 18.29 11.00 -7.70
N LEU A 100 18.79 10.10 -8.54
CA LEU A 100 19.20 8.74 -8.21
C LEU A 100 20.72 8.64 -8.21
N SER A 101 21.34 8.35 -7.08
CA SER A 101 22.79 8.26 -6.95
C SER A 101 23.23 7.06 -6.10
N PRO A 102 24.47 6.58 -6.26
CA PRO A 102 25.07 5.67 -5.30
C PRO A 102 25.10 6.30 -3.90
N SER A 103 24.76 5.54 -2.87
CA SER A 103 25.04 5.97 -1.49
C SER A 103 26.51 5.71 -1.16
N VAL A 104 27.21 6.74 -0.69
CA VAL A 104 28.62 6.70 -0.27
C VAL A 104 28.77 7.50 1.05
N GLU A 105 29.84 7.25 1.81
CA GLU A 105 30.12 7.99 3.05
C GLU A 105 30.65 9.42 2.79
N GLY A 106 31.26 9.67 1.63
CA GLY A 106 31.71 10.99 1.17
C GLY A 106 30.76 11.65 0.16
N ASN A 107 31.28 12.61 -0.62
CA ASN A 107 30.53 13.22 -1.72
C ASN A 107 30.88 12.58 -3.07
N LEU A 108 29.88 12.47 -3.92
CA LEU A 108 30.07 12.21 -5.34
C LEU A 108 30.28 13.54 -6.07
N THR A 109 31.32 13.61 -6.90
CA THR A 109 31.69 14.86 -7.59
C THR A 109 31.13 14.91 -9.01
N ARG A 110 31.47 13.92 -9.85
CA ARG A 110 31.06 13.85 -11.25
C ARG A 110 30.99 12.42 -11.77
N ALA A 111 30.33 12.23 -12.90
CA ALA A 111 30.39 10.97 -13.65
C ALA A 111 31.75 10.85 -14.35
N SER A 112 32.55 9.86 -13.96
CA SER A 112 33.84 9.54 -14.59
C SER A 112 33.68 8.84 -15.94
N ARG A 113 32.63 8.01 -16.06
CA ARG A 113 32.37 7.26 -17.29
C ARG A 113 30.89 7.01 -17.47
N ILE A 114 30.42 7.17 -18.70
CA ILE A 114 29.05 6.90 -19.12
C ILE A 114 29.14 6.01 -20.36
N LEU A 115 28.56 4.82 -20.31
CA LEU A 115 28.57 3.85 -21.41
C LEU A 115 27.16 3.32 -21.67
N PRO A 116 26.78 3.04 -22.92
CA PRO A 116 25.65 2.15 -23.19
C PRO A 116 25.95 0.78 -22.58
N ALA A 117 25.04 0.22 -21.77
CA ALA A 117 25.33 -1.05 -21.08
C ALA A 117 24.84 -2.31 -21.83
N LYS A 118 24.09 -2.17 -22.93
CA LYS A 118 23.59 -3.28 -23.75
C LYS A 118 23.57 -2.90 -25.24
N ASP A 119 23.76 -3.89 -26.11
CA ASP A 119 23.65 -3.78 -27.58
C ASP A 119 22.20 -3.89 -28.09
N HIS A 120 21.22 -3.80 -27.19
CA HIS A 120 19.80 -3.95 -27.52
C HIS A 120 19.05 -2.62 -27.35
N PRO A 121 18.16 -2.23 -28.29
CA PRO A 121 17.48 -0.93 -28.28
C PRO A 121 16.50 -0.71 -27.13
N ASN A 122 16.01 -1.79 -26.51
CA ASN A 122 15.03 -1.73 -25.44
C ASN A 122 15.40 -2.75 -24.34
N PRO A 123 15.53 -2.34 -23.07
CA PRO A 123 15.42 -0.97 -22.56
C PRO A 123 16.59 -0.07 -22.96
N ALA A 124 16.35 1.24 -23.06
CA ALA A 124 17.46 2.21 -23.13
C ALA A 124 18.29 2.05 -21.86
N THR A 125 19.61 1.92 -21.99
CA THR A 125 20.45 1.53 -20.85
C THR A 125 21.77 2.28 -20.82
N VAL A 126 22.14 2.77 -19.64
CA VAL A 126 23.42 3.44 -19.39
C VAL A 126 24.05 2.92 -18.10
N LEU A 127 25.34 2.58 -18.14
CA LEU A 127 26.17 2.41 -16.96
C LEU A 127 26.92 3.71 -16.70
N ALA A 128 26.71 4.30 -15.52
CA ALA A 128 27.41 5.48 -15.07
C ALA A 128 28.31 5.12 -13.87
N THR A 129 29.57 5.55 -13.90
CA THR A 129 30.47 5.50 -12.76
C THR A 129 30.78 6.91 -12.26
N TYR A 130 30.95 7.08 -10.96
CA TYR A 130 31.12 8.36 -10.29
C TYR A 130 32.40 8.36 -9.45
N GLU A 131 33.11 9.49 -9.43
CA GLU A 131 34.25 9.72 -8.55
C GLU A 131 33.77 10.04 -7.12
N VAL A 132 34.47 9.52 -6.12
CA VAL A 132 34.24 9.80 -4.70
C VAL A 132 35.33 10.77 -4.22
N GLU A 133 34.93 11.89 -3.62
CA GLU A 133 35.83 13.05 -3.31
C GLU A 133 37.03 12.67 -2.42
N ASP A 134 36.85 11.72 -1.50
CA ASP A 134 37.83 11.35 -0.46
C ASP A 134 38.42 9.95 -0.62
N GLU A 135 38.06 9.22 -1.68
CA GLU A 135 38.55 7.86 -1.93
C GLU A 135 39.15 7.75 -3.33
N LYS A 136 40.27 7.03 -3.47
CA LYS A 136 40.78 6.60 -4.80
C LYS A 136 39.91 5.46 -5.33
N GLY A 137 38.64 5.75 -5.62
CA GLY A 137 37.64 4.78 -6.02
C GLY A 137 36.59 5.37 -6.96
N VAL A 138 35.90 4.48 -7.66
CA VAL A 138 34.70 4.82 -8.42
C VAL A 138 33.58 3.88 -8.02
N VAL A 139 32.37 4.42 -7.91
CA VAL A 139 31.14 3.66 -7.66
C VAL A 139 30.22 3.78 -8.87
N GLY A 140 29.38 2.78 -9.14
CA GLY A 140 28.61 2.72 -10.39
C GLY A 140 27.15 2.40 -10.19
N ILE A 141 26.30 2.84 -11.12
CA ILE A 141 24.92 2.38 -11.24
C ILE A 141 24.59 2.19 -12.71
N ALA A 142 23.98 1.07 -13.05
CA ALA A 142 23.33 0.89 -14.33
C ALA A 142 21.87 1.35 -14.24
N PHE A 143 21.46 2.22 -15.16
CA PHE A 143 20.09 2.72 -15.30
C PHE A 143 19.47 2.12 -16.56
N GLU A 144 18.29 1.53 -16.43
CA GLU A 144 17.49 1.00 -17.55
C GLU A 144 16.12 1.69 -17.56
N LEU A 145 15.73 2.22 -18.73
CA LEU A 145 14.42 2.80 -18.97
C LEU A 145 13.71 2.01 -20.09
N PRO A 146 12.72 1.17 -19.76
CA PRO A 146 11.98 0.43 -20.76
C PRO A 146 10.97 1.28 -21.51
N THR A 147 10.57 0.81 -22.68
CA THR A 147 9.52 1.41 -23.50
C THR A 147 8.16 1.34 -22.80
N GLY A 148 7.42 2.45 -22.75
CA GLY A 148 6.03 2.46 -22.24
C GLY A 148 5.90 2.30 -20.73
N GLN A 149 7.00 2.27 -19.99
CA GLN A 149 7.00 1.97 -18.56
C GLN A 149 7.17 3.21 -17.68
N PRO A 150 6.48 3.30 -16.54
CA PRO A 150 6.52 4.46 -15.66
C PRO A 150 7.67 4.38 -14.65
N PHE A 151 8.77 3.68 -14.96
CA PHE A 151 9.85 3.47 -14.00
C PHE A 151 11.25 3.54 -14.62
N VAL A 152 12.22 3.87 -13.77
CA VAL A 152 13.65 3.66 -14.02
C VAL A 152 14.11 2.47 -13.17
N LYS A 153 14.68 1.46 -13.80
CA LYS A 153 15.32 0.33 -13.10
C LYS A 153 16.79 0.67 -12.86
N THR A 154 17.27 0.40 -11.65
CA THR A 154 18.67 0.54 -11.28
C THR A 154 19.26 -0.83 -10.95
N THR A 155 20.49 -1.09 -11.39
CA THR A 155 21.25 -2.29 -11.01
C THR A 155 22.60 -1.87 -10.46
N ALA A 156 22.96 -2.39 -9.29
CA ALA A 156 24.22 -2.14 -8.62
C ALA A 156 25.34 -3.04 -9.15
N PRO A 157 26.40 -2.49 -9.77
CA PRO A 157 27.66 -3.19 -9.97
C PRO A 157 28.37 -3.46 -8.64
N PRO A 158 29.42 -4.31 -8.65
CA PRO A 158 30.27 -4.51 -7.47
C PRO A 158 30.75 -3.18 -6.86
N GLY A 159 30.74 -3.08 -5.53
CA GLY A 159 31.12 -1.87 -4.79
C GLY A 159 29.99 -0.88 -4.53
N THR A 160 28.79 -1.08 -5.08
CA THR A 160 27.63 -0.22 -4.80
C THR A 160 26.65 -0.92 -3.85
N ALA A 161 26.54 -0.41 -2.62
CA ALA A 161 25.75 -1.04 -1.56
C ALA A 161 24.28 -0.59 -1.55
N ALA A 162 24.01 0.69 -1.82
CA ALA A 162 22.68 1.26 -1.71
C ALA A 162 22.41 2.34 -2.76
N LEU A 163 21.13 2.56 -3.06
CA LEU A 163 20.64 3.65 -3.88
C LEU A 163 20.20 4.80 -2.97
N ARG A 164 20.73 6.00 -3.21
CA ARG A 164 20.23 7.25 -2.65
C ARG A 164 19.23 7.89 -3.62
N ILE A 165 18.07 8.25 -3.10
CA ILE A 165 16.96 8.87 -3.81
C ILE A 165 16.74 10.26 -3.19
N GLU A 166 17.12 11.32 -3.89
CA GLU A 166 16.84 12.70 -3.48
C GLU A 166 15.53 13.17 -4.12
N ALA A 167 14.44 13.00 -3.38
CA ALA A 167 13.08 13.39 -3.78
C ALA A 167 12.41 14.17 -2.63
N PRO A 168 12.65 15.49 -2.51
CA PRO A 168 12.16 16.26 -1.38
C PRO A 168 10.64 16.19 -1.21
N CYS A 169 10.17 15.68 -0.07
CA CYS A 169 8.74 15.52 0.22
C CYS A 169 8.43 15.72 1.71
N ARG A 170 7.15 15.95 2.03
CA ARG A 170 6.68 15.93 3.43
C ARG A 170 6.37 14.52 3.90
N PHE A 171 5.71 13.72 3.04
CA PHE A 171 5.24 12.39 3.40
C PHE A 171 6.03 11.30 2.68
N ALA A 172 6.42 10.28 3.45
CA ALA A 172 6.78 8.98 2.92
C ALA A 172 5.83 7.92 3.48
N VAL A 173 5.46 6.94 2.66
CA VAL A 173 4.53 5.86 3.06
C VAL A 173 5.16 4.51 2.82
N MET A 174 5.03 3.63 3.79
CA MET A 174 5.29 2.19 3.63
C MET A 174 3.93 1.48 3.57
N PRO A 175 3.48 1.06 2.38
CA PRO A 175 2.22 0.36 2.22
C PRO A 175 2.23 -0.95 3.02
N ASP A 176 1.15 -1.19 3.77
CA ASP A 176 0.95 -2.44 4.50
C ASP A 176 -0.31 -3.14 4.00
N PHE A 177 -0.12 -4.24 3.30
CA PHE A 177 -1.24 -5.00 2.73
C PHE A 177 -1.93 -5.90 3.75
N PHE A 178 -1.43 -6.02 4.99
CA PHE A 178 -2.05 -6.86 6.04
C PHE A 178 -2.71 -6.04 7.14
N ALA A 179 -2.20 -4.83 7.37
CA ALA A 179 -2.63 -3.89 8.38
C ALA A 179 -2.94 -2.52 7.76
N ASP A 180 -2.50 -1.46 8.44
CA ASP A 180 -2.62 -0.06 8.02
C ASP A 180 -1.24 0.44 7.58
N ASP A 181 -1.21 1.30 6.57
CA ASP A 181 0.02 1.87 6.03
C ASP A 181 0.77 2.64 7.13
N ILE A 182 2.10 2.63 7.08
CA ILE A 182 2.90 3.50 7.95
C ILE A 182 3.14 4.80 7.19
N VAL A 183 2.54 5.89 7.67
CA VAL A 183 2.76 7.23 7.13
C VAL A 183 3.79 7.97 7.98
N VAL A 184 4.91 8.30 7.36
CA VAL A 184 5.96 9.14 7.94
C VAL A 184 5.71 10.58 7.50
N ASP A 185 5.35 11.45 8.45
CA ASP A 185 5.31 12.90 8.26
C ASP A 185 6.64 13.50 8.74
N ALA A 186 7.39 14.11 7.82
CA ALA A 186 8.65 14.79 8.14
C ALA A 186 8.51 15.81 9.27
N ALA A 187 7.36 16.48 9.39
CA ALA A 187 7.09 17.46 10.44
C ALA A 187 7.00 16.84 11.84
N ALA A 188 6.71 15.53 11.95
CA ALA A 188 6.57 14.81 13.21
C ALA A 188 7.89 14.19 13.70
N ILE A 189 8.96 14.16 12.89
CA ILE A 189 10.24 13.57 13.26
C ILE A 189 11.30 14.67 13.45
N PRO A 190 11.71 14.98 14.69
CA PRO A 190 12.67 16.06 14.95
C PRO A 190 14.11 15.68 14.57
N ALA A 191 14.44 14.38 14.54
CA ALA A 191 15.76 13.89 14.16
C ALA A 191 16.07 14.19 12.68
N ALA A 192 17.33 14.55 12.39
CA ALA A 192 17.77 14.83 11.01
C ALA A 192 17.90 13.55 10.15
N ARG A 193 17.93 12.38 10.79
CA ARG A 193 17.97 11.07 10.17
C ARG A 193 17.08 10.11 10.95
N ALA A 194 16.42 9.20 10.24
CA ALA A 194 15.63 8.11 10.82
C ALA A 194 15.74 6.87 9.93
N ASP A 195 15.66 5.69 10.53
CA ASP A 195 15.59 4.42 9.79
C ASP A 195 14.13 3.98 9.68
N LEU A 196 13.73 3.49 8.51
CA LEU A 196 12.36 3.09 8.23
C LEU A 196 12.34 1.62 7.79
N PRO A 197 11.37 0.81 8.26
CA PRO A 197 11.26 -0.56 7.83
C PRO A 197 11.07 -0.62 6.31
N PHE A 198 11.90 -1.42 5.64
CA PHE A 198 11.82 -1.56 4.19
C PHE A 198 11.66 -3.04 3.81
N GLU A 199 10.41 -3.44 3.61
CA GLU A 199 10.09 -4.77 3.12
C GLU A 199 10.33 -4.80 1.60
N ASN A 200 9.46 -4.15 0.82
CA ASN A 200 9.57 -4.12 -0.64
C ASN A 200 9.29 -2.74 -1.25
N PHE A 201 8.69 -1.81 -0.50
CA PHE A 201 8.14 -0.57 -1.05
C PHE A 201 8.38 0.61 -0.12
N LEU A 202 8.76 1.75 -0.69
CA LEU A 202 8.73 3.06 -0.03
C LEU A 202 8.21 4.10 -1.02
N LEU A 203 7.17 4.84 -0.62
CA LEU A 203 6.54 5.85 -1.45
C LEU A 203 6.96 7.26 -1.01
N HIS A 204 7.22 8.15 -1.97
CA HIS A 204 7.48 9.58 -1.75
C HIS A 204 6.41 10.42 -2.43
N PHE A 205 5.76 11.29 -1.65
CA PHE A 205 4.67 12.14 -2.13
C PHE A 205 5.24 13.52 -2.51
N VAL A 206 5.60 13.67 -3.79
CA VAL A 206 6.37 14.80 -4.30
C VAL A 206 5.45 15.94 -4.74
N GLY A 207 5.90 17.16 -4.47
CA GLY A 207 5.21 18.40 -4.84
C GLY A 207 3.95 18.64 -4.03
N ASN A 208 2.92 19.21 -4.66
CA ASN A 208 1.61 19.42 -4.04
C ASN A 208 0.54 18.63 -4.81
N GLY A 209 0.64 17.31 -4.76
CA GLY A 209 -0.17 16.41 -5.59
C GLY A 209 0.40 16.12 -6.98
N ASP A 210 1.70 16.35 -7.19
CA ASP A 210 2.32 16.29 -8.54
C ASP A 210 2.76 14.88 -8.94
N ALA A 211 3.31 14.11 -8.00
CA ALA A 211 3.76 12.75 -8.25
C ALA A 211 3.79 11.91 -6.98
N VAL A 212 3.58 10.61 -7.12
CA VAL A 212 3.98 9.60 -6.14
C VAL A 212 5.14 8.81 -6.75
N LEU A 213 6.31 8.86 -6.12
CA LEU A 213 7.44 8.02 -6.48
C LEU A 213 7.42 6.75 -5.62
N ALA A 214 7.65 5.59 -6.22
CA ALA A 214 7.70 4.32 -5.51
C ALA A 214 9.06 3.66 -5.71
N ALA A 215 9.86 3.59 -4.65
CA ALA A 215 11.02 2.72 -4.59
C ALA A 215 10.56 1.29 -4.38
N ILE A 216 10.89 0.38 -5.31
CA ILE A 216 10.41 -1.00 -5.34
C ILE A 216 11.61 -1.94 -5.37
N SER A 217 11.62 -2.94 -4.48
CA SER A 217 12.64 -3.98 -4.38
C SER A 217 12.01 -5.38 -4.54
N PRO A 218 12.66 -6.31 -5.27
CA PRO A 218 12.19 -7.69 -5.34
C PRO A 218 12.62 -8.48 -4.09
N ASP A 219 13.65 -8.00 -3.39
CA ASP A 219 14.22 -8.62 -2.20
C ASP A 219 13.68 -7.93 -0.96
N GLN A 220 13.30 -8.74 0.04
CA GLN A 220 13.24 -8.27 1.42
C GLN A 220 14.67 -8.22 1.97
N GLY A 221 15.08 -7.06 2.45
CA GLY A 221 16.48 -6.78 2.72
C GLY A 221 16.73 -6.06 4.05
N GLU A 222 17.74 -5.21 4.01
CA GLU A 222 18.03 -4.24 5.06
C GLU A 222 17.02 -3.09 4.99
N ASP A 223 16.81 -2.45 6.14
CA ASP A 223 15.89 -1.35 6.26
C ASP A 223 16.41 -0.10 5.53
N SER A 224 15.47 0.77 5.17
CA SER A 224 15.81 2.03 4.53
C SER A 224 16.17 3.08 5.57
N SER A 225 16.83 4.16 5.13
CA SER A 225 17.01 5.34 5.97
C SER A 225 16.58 6.60 5.24
N ILE A 226 16.13 7.60 5.99
CA ILE A 226 15.73 8.90 5.48
C ILE A 226 16.57 10.00 6.13
N THR A 227 16.91 11.01 5.34
CA THR A 227 17.49 12.26 5.83
C THR A 227 16.46 13.36 5.70
N MET A 228 16.41 14.25 6.67
CA MET A 228 15.43 15.34 6.76
C MET A 228 16.13 16.66 7.08
N SER A 229 15.55 17.75 6.57
CA SER A 229 15.99 19.12 6.87
C SER A 229 14.80 20.06 6.99
N GLY A 230 15.05 21.29 7.47
CA GLY A 230 14.00 22.27 7.73
C GLY A 230 13.37 22.13 9.13
N GLN A 231 12.36 22.94 9.41
CA GLN A 231 11.70 23.04 10.72
C GLN A 231 10.18 23.21 10.54
N GLY A 232 9.40 22.71 11.51
CA GLY A 232 7.93 22.78 11.49
C GLY A 232 7.32 22.32 10.17
N ASP A 233 6.38 23.10 9.64
CA ASP A 233 5.68 22.80 8.37
C ASP A 233 6.56 22.88 7.12
N GLN A 234 7.79 23.40 7.24
CA GLN A 234 8.79 23.42 6.16
C GLN A 234 9.78 22.25 6.26
N ARG A 235 9.64 21.39 7.27
CA ARG A 235 10.47 20.20 7.40
C ARG A 235 10.14 19.21 6.29
N ARG A 236 11.17 18.68 5.63
CA ARG A 236 11.04 17.76 4.49
C ARG A 236 12.01 16.60 4.66
N ILE A 237 11.59 15.43 4.21
CA ILE A 237 12.50 14.35 3.82
C ILE A 237 13.25 14.87 2.60
N THR A 238 14.57 14.94 2.67
CA THR A 238 15.43 15.41 1.57
C THR A 238 15.96 14.26 0.73
N ALA A 239 16.13 13.09 1.34
CA ALA A 239 16.53 11.89 0.63
C ALA A 239 16.16 10.62 1.39
N SER A 240 16.12 9.50 0.66
CA SER A 240 16.07 8.16 1.22
C SER A 240 17.21 7.32 0.67
N THR A 241 17.80 6.48 1.51
CA THR A 241 18.80 5.49 1.12
C THR A 241 18.19 4.11 1.24
N ILE A 242 18.14 3.38 0.12
CA ILE A 242 17.59 2.03 0.00
C ILE A 242 18.73 1.05 -0.29
N PRO A 243 19.04 0.11 0.63
CA PRO A 243 20.04 -0.92 0.38
C PRO A 243 19.66 -1.81 -0.82
N TYR A 244 20.64 -2.15 -1.65
CA TYR A 244 20.46 -3.14 -2.71
C TYR A 244 20.49 -4.54 -2.12
N GLY A 245 19.39 -5.27 -2.28
CA GLY A 245 19.26 -6.67 -1.88
C GLY A 245 20.11 -7.64 -2.72
N LYS A 246 19.79 -8.93 -2.60
CA LYS A 246 20.51 -10.03 -3.27
C LYS A 246 20.46 -9.93 -4.79
N SER A 247 19.34 -9.48 -5.36
CA SER A 247 19.16 -9.24 -6.79
C SER A 247 19.99 -8.06 -7.32
N LYS A 248 20.52 -7.21 -6.42
CA LYS A 248 21.20 -5.97 -6.76
C LYS A 248 20.39 -5.03 -7.66
N THR A 249 19.06 -5.17 -7.62
CA THR A 249 18.14 -4.44 -8.49
C THR A 249 17.12 -3.68 -7.65
N LEU A 250 16.86 -2.42 -8.04
CA LEU A 250 15.78 -1.59 -7.51
C LEU A 250 15.06 -0.91 -8.66
N TRP A 251 13.84 -0.46 -8.42
CA TRP A 251 13.08 0.36 -9.35
C TRP A 251 12.63 1.63 -8.66
N LEU A 252 12.68 2.75 -9.38
CA LEU A 252 11.96 3.97 -9.03
C LEU A 252 10.82 4.13 -10.04
N ALA A 253 9.60 3.77 -9.65
CA ALA A 253 8.40 4.07 -10.43
C ALA A 253 7.90 5.48 -10.10
N ALA A 254 7.30 6.15 -11.09
CA ALA A 254 6.80 7.51 -10.99
C ALA A 254 5.36 7.58 -11.50
N LEU A 255 4.42 7.69 -10.56
CA LEU A 255 3.02 7.98 -10.83
C LEU A 255 2.87 9.50 -10.89
N ALA A 256 3.12 10.09 -12.05
CA ALA A 256 3.09 11.55 -12.23
C ALA A 256 1.81 11.98 -12.95
N ASP A 257 0.95 12.70 -12.22
CA ASP A 257 -0.21 13.40 -12.80
C ASP A 257 -0.64 14.53 -11.86
N LYS A 258 -1.29 15.55 -12.40
CA LYS A 258 -1.83 16.63 -11.57
C LYS A 258 -2.91 16.08 -10.63
N GLY A 259 -2.69 16.24 -9.33
CA GLY A 259 -3.63 15.76 -8.30
C GLY A 259 -3.62 14.25 -8.14
N VAL A 260 -2.55 13.56 -8.54
CA VAL A 260 -2.40 12.10 -8.35
C VAL A 260 -2.36 11.69 -6.88
N TRP A 261 -2.10 12.63 -5.98
CA TRP A 261 -2.32 12.46 -4.55
C TRP A 261 -2.87 13.75 -3.95
N HIS A 262 -3.46 13.65 -2.76
CA HIS A 262 -4.01 14.80 -2.04
C HIS A 262 -3.83 14.62 -0.54
N VAL A 263 -3.80 15.72 0.21
CA VAL A 263 -3.80 15.70 1.68
C VAL A 263 -4.80 16.72 2.21
N ARG A 264 -5.54 16.32 3.23
CA ARG A 264 -6.45 17.21 3.98
C ARG A 264 -6.19 17.05 5.47
N ASP A 265 -5.81 18.13 6.14
CA ASP A 265 -5.78 18.14 7.60
C ASP A 265 -7.22 18.08 8.17
N VAL A 266 -7.41 17.16 9.11
CA VAL A 266 -8.67 16.89 9.80
C VAL A 266 -8.51 17.25 11.27
N SER A 267 -9.46 18.02 11.78
CA SER A 267 -9.53 18.43 13.18
C SER A 267 -10.59 17.64 13.95
N LYS A 268 -10.60 17.74 15.27
CA LYS A 268 -11.65 17.10 16.10
C LYS A 268 -13.02 17.69 15.81
N GLU A 269 -13.06 18.96 15.44
CA GLU A 269 -14.26 19.72 15.11
C GLU A 269 -14.88 19.24 13.80
N ASP A 270 -14.15 18.51 12.96
CA ASP A 270 -14.65 17.96 11.70
C ASP A 270 -15.42 16.64 11.88
N ALA A 271 -15.43 16.07 13.09
CA ALA A 271 -16.17 14.85 13.39
C ALA A 271 -17.64 14.94 12.97
N ASP A 272 -18.12 13.91 12.26
CA ASP A 272 -19.47 13.77 11.71
C ASP A 272 -19.82 14.74 10.56
N LYS A 273 -18.94 15.68 10.22
CA LYS A 273 -19.19 16.66 9.15
C LYS A 273 -18.76 16.11 7.79
N VAL A 274 -19.58 16.34 6.77
CA VAL A 274 -19.21 16.06 5.39
C VAL A 274 -18.31 17.18 4.88
N LEU A 275 -17.06 16.84 4.62
CA LEU A 275 -16.03 17.70 4.05
C LEU A 275 -15.94 17.43 2.55
N LYS A 276 -16.33 18.40 1.73
CA LYS A 276 -16.01 18.37 0.29
C LYS A 276 -14.56 18.78 0.11
N LEU A 277 -13.77 17.93 -0.56
CA LEU A 277 -12.37 18.25 -0.85
C LEU A 277 -12.26 19.26 -1.98
N ASP A 278 -11.26 20.13 -1.95
CA ASP A 278 -10.90 20.94 -3.13
C ASP A 278 -10.03 20.11 -4.10
N TRP A 279 -10.52 18.91 -4.41
CA TRP A 279 -9.80 17.91 -5.17
C TRP A 279 -10.78 16.93 -5.83
N LYS A 280 -10.47 16.59 -7.09
CA LYS A 280 -11.12 15.51 -7.84
C LYS A 280 -10.08 14.47 -8.20
N ALA A 281 -10.45 13.21 -8.12
CA ALA A 281 -9.62 12.13 -8.60
C ALA A 281 -9.31 12.33 -10.10
N PRO A 282 -8.04 12.35 -10.52
CA PRO A 282 -7.67 12.57 -11.92
C PRO A 282 -8.14 11.45 -12.86
N PHE A 283 -8.36 10.24 -12.31
CA PHE A 283 -8.89 9.10 -13.04
C PHE A 283 -9.60 8.14 -12.08
N GLN A 284 -10.47 7.28 -12.61
CA GLN A 284 -11.12 6.25 -11.82
C GLN A 284 -10.11 5.17 -11.43
N ALA A 285 -10.03 4.88 -10.14
CA ALA A 285 -9.20 3.86 -9.54
C ALA A 285 -9.79 3.48 -8.17
N GLN A 286 -9.24 2.47 -7.53
CA GLN A 286 -9.40 2.28 -6.10
C GLN A 286 -8.43 3.25 -5.42
N TRP A 287 -8.99 4.21 -4.69
CA TRP A 287 -8.25 5.23 -3.95
C TRP A 287 -8.17 4.83 -2.48
N ARG A 288 -7.01 5.06 -1.86
CA ARG A 288 -6.81 4.88 -0.42
C ARG A 288 -6.80 6.23 0.28
N VAL A 289 -7.25 6.23 1.54
CA VAL A 289 -7.10 7.32 2.50
C VAL A 289 -6.42 6.78 3.75
N ASP A 290 -5.24 7.31 4.09
CA ASP A 290 -4.58 7.06 5.36
C ASP A 290 -4.92 8.16 6.34
N TRP A 291 -5.78 7.84 7.32
CA TRP A 291 -6.22 8.77 8.34
C TRP A 291 -5.24 8.80 9.50
N ARG A 292 -4.74 9.98 9.87
CA ARG A 292 -4.02 10.14 11.14
C ARG A 292 -5.00 10.02 12.33
N LEU A 293 -4.65 9.20 13.31
CA LEU A 293 -5.38 9.05 14.57
C LEU A 293 -4.82 9.97 15.67
N ASP A 294 -5.63 10.22 16.71
CA ASP A 294 -5.24 11.04 17.86
C ASP A 294 -4.11 10.44 18.73
N ASP A 295 -3.78 9.15 18.54
CA ASP A 295 -2.65 8.48 19.18
C ASP A 295 -1.38 8.44 18.31
N GLY A 296 -1.39 9.12 17.15
CA GLY A 296 -0.25 9.21 16.25
C GLY A 296 -0.05 8.01 15.33
N LEU A 297 -1.02 7.09 15.28
CA LEU A 297 -1.07 5.99 14.32
C LEU A 297 -1.87 6.37 13.07
N ASN A 298 -1.90 5.46 12.10
CA ASN A 298 -2.71 5.62 10.89
C ASN A 298 -3.74 4.49 10.76
N ASP A 299 -4.90 4.83 10.21
CA ASP A 299 -5.95 3.88 9.85
C ASP A 299 -6.22 4.01 8.35
N SER A 300 -6.08 2.92 7.59
CA SER A 300 -6.10 2.92 6.12
C SER A 300 -7.45 2.47 5.57
N TRP A 301 -8.05 3.30 4.71
CA TRP A 301 -9.41 3.11 4.20
C TRP A 301 -9.45 3.19 2.67
N GLU A 302 -10.22 2.33 2.01
CA GLU A 302 -10.50 2.46 0.57
C GLU A 302 -11.71 3.37 0.29
N MET A 303 -11.56 4.38 -0.56
CA MET A 303 -12.69 5.25 -0.91
C MET A 303 -13.78 4.47 -1.65
N LEU A 304 -15.03 4.68 -1.24
CA LEU A 304 -16.17 4.18 -2.01
C LEU A 304 -16.32 4.95 -3.32
N ILE A 305 -16.88 4.31 -4.33
CA ILE A 305 -17.23 4.95 -5.60
C ILE A 305 -18.75 5.06 -5.69
N GLN A 306 -19.26 6.27 -5.87
CA GLN A 306 -20.68 6.46 -6.13
C GLN A 306 -21.00 6.12 -7.59
N LEU A 307 -21.92 5.17 -7.77
CA LEU A 307 -22.42 4.76 -9.06
C LEU A 307 -23.46 5.76 -9.61
N PRO A 308 -23.76 5.75 -10.93
CA PRO A 308 -24.74 6.65 -11.53
C PRO A 308 -26.16 6.54 -10.92
N ASP A 309 -26.53 5.39 -10.36
CA ASP A 309 -27.81 5.17 -9.67
C ASP A 309 -27.84 5.69 -8.22
N GLY A 310 -26.75 6.32 -7.77
CA GLY A 310 -26.58 6.88 -6.44
C GLY A 310 -26.13 5.89 -5.37
N LYS A 311 -26.02 4.59 -5.69
CA LYS A 311 -25.45 3.59 -4.78
C LYS A 311 -23.94 3.75 -4.68
N PHE A 312 -23.38 3.12 -3.66
CA PHE A 312 -21.94 3.10 -3.43
C PHE A 312 -21.41 1.70 -3.66
N ASP A 313 -20.29 1.63 -4.35
CA ASP A 313 -19.53 0.41 -4.56
C ASP A 313 -18.19 0.53 -3.85
N LYS A 314 -17.73 -0.58 -3.28
CA LYS A 314 -16.38 -0.72 -2.75
C LYS A 314 -15.63 -1.68 -3.67
N PRO A 315 -14.65 -1.19 -4.46
CA PRO A 315 -13.93 -2.06 -5.40
C PRO A 315 -13.30 -3.27 -4.71
N ASP A 316 -13.41 -4.44 -5.36
CA ASP A 316 -12.82 -5.69 -4.88
C ASP A 316 -11.29 -5.58 -4.78
N TRP A 317 -10.74 -6.12 -3.68
CA TRP A 317 -9.31 -6.07 -3.42
C TRP A 317 -8.62 -7.32 -3.97
N PHE A 318 -7.76 -7.17 -4.98
CA PHE A 318 -7.18 -8.30 -5.75
C PHE A 318 -8.22 -9.31 -6.25
N GLY A 319 -9.40 -8.81 -6.69
CA GLY A 319 -10.50 -9.65 -7.15
C GLY A 319 -11.19 -10.45 -6.03
N GLN A 320 -10.89 -10.11 -4.78
CA GLN A 320 -11.53 -10.71 -3.62
C GLN A 320 -12.63 -9.78 -3.13
N SER A 321 -13.86 -10.29 -3.20
CA SER A 321 -15.01 -9.59 -2.67
C SER A 321 -14.94 -9.47 -1.17
N ASP A 322 -15.24 -8.28 -0.65
CA ASP A 322 -15.30 -8.04 0.78
C ASP A 322 -16.41 -8.88 1.47
N ARG A 323 -17.33 -9.44 0.67
CA ARG A 323 -18.43 -10.33 1.06
C ARG A 323 -18.04 -11.79 1.27
N VAL A 324 -16.79 -12.18 1.00
CA VAL A 324 -16.36 -13.58 1.22
C VAL A 324 -16.39 -13.90 2.71
N GLY A 325 -17.29 -14.82 3.09
CA GLY A 325 -17.48 -15.25 4.48
C GLY A 325 -18.31 -14.31 5.35
N THR A 326 -18.90 -13.26 4.78
CA THR A 326 -19.65 -12.22 5.50
C THR A 326 -20.89 -11.77 4.70
N PRO A 327 -21.96 -11.26 5.35
CA PRO A 327 -23.03 -10.59 4.63
C PRO A 327 -22.55 -9.27 4.02
N ASP A 328 -23.32 -8.70 3.08
CA ASP A 328 -23.03 -7.36 2.58
C ASP A 328 -23.21 -6.34 3.72
N TRP A 329 -22.10 -5.78 4.18
CA TRP A 329 -22.07 -4.81 5.26
C TRP A 329 -22.36 -3.40 4.79
N MET A 330 -22.34 -3.15 3.48
CA MET A 330 -22.64 -1.84 2.91
C MET A 330 -24.12 -1.72 2.62
N GLN A 331 -24.81 -0.92 3.42
CA GLN A 331 -26.22 -0.60 3.25
C GLN A 331 -26.37 0.68 2.42
N ALA A 332 -27.63 1.04 2.12
CA ALA A 332 -27.95 2.29 1.46
C ALA A 332 -27.30 3.50 2.18
N ASN A 333 -26.96 4.54 1.40
CA ASN A 333 -26.37 5.78 1.90
C ASN A 333 -25.04 5.60 2.65
N ARG A 334 -24.13 4.71 2.18
CA ARG A 334 -22.80 4.47 2.78
C ARG A 334 -22.81 3.97 4.23
N LYS A 335 -23.98 3.58 4.76
CA LYS A 335 -24.04 3.05 6.13
C LYS A 335 -23.37 1.68 6.15
N ARG A 336 -22.36 1.50 7.00
CA ARG A 336 -21.65 0.25 7.17
C ARG A 336 -21.76 -0.26 8.59
N TRP A 337 -21.73 -1.57 8.77
CA TRP A 337 -21.54 -2.19 10.08
C TRP A 337 -20.28 -3.06 10.08
N THR A 338 -19.50 -3.02 11.15
CA THR A 338 -18.42 -3.99 11.41
C THR A 338 -18.47 -4.47 12.85
N THR A 339 -17.81 -5.60 13.12
CA THR A 339 -17.71 -6.19 14.47
C THR A 339 -17.06 -5.24 15.48
N VAL A 340 -16.06 -4.47 15.05
CA VAL A 340 -15.30 -3.58 15.96
C VAL A 340 -15.92 -2.18 16.08
N LEU A 341 -16.41 -1.60 14.98
CA LEU A 341 -16.89 -0.21 14.97
C LEU A 341 -18.41 -0.09 15.13
N GLY A 342 -19.14 -1.21 15.11
CA GLY A 342 -20.59 -1.20 15.05
C GLY A 342 -21.08 -0.52 13.76
N SER A 343 -22.23 0.15 13.82
CA SER A 343 -22.79 0.89 12.67
C SER A 343 -22.24 2.32 12.58
N PHE A 344 -21.79 2.72 11.40
CA PHE A 344 -21.26 4.06 11.12
C PHE A 344 -21.51 4.48 9.66
N GLN A 345 -21.26 5.77 9.36
CA GLN A 345 -21.24 6.29 8.00
C GLN A 345 -19.84 6.16 7.42
N TYR A 346 -19.70 5.48 6.28
CA TYR A 346 -18.38 5.19 5.72
C TYR A 346 -17.61 6.48 5.36
N PRO A 347 -16.43 6.73 5.92
CA PRO A 347 -15.89 8.09 6.08
C PRO A 347 -15.24 8.69 4.83
N CYS A 348 -15.10 7.95 3.73
CA CYS A 348 -14.48 8.48 2.50
C CYS A 348 -15.12 7.92 1.23
N TRP A 349 -15.36 8.78 0.25
CA TRP A 349 -15.91 8.37 -1.05
C TRP A 349 -15.60 9.38 -2.15
N LEU A 350 -15.67 8.89 -3.38
CA LEU A 350 -15.74 9.67 -4.60
C LEU A 350 -17.19 9.71 -5.07
N ASP A 351 -17.70 10.87 -5.45
CA ASP A 351 -18.98 10.93 -6.16
C ASP A 351 -18.85 10.46 -7.62
N LYS A 352 -19.97 10.44 -8.34
CA LYS A 352 -20.04 10.02 -9.75
C LYS A 352 -19.16 10.86 -10.70
N ASP A 353 -18.79 12.08 -10.30
CA ASP A 353 -17.97 13.01 -11.07
C ASP A 353 -16.50 13.01 -10.59
N GLY A 354 -16.13 12.06 -9.72
CA GLY A 354 -14.80 11.90 -9.16
C GLY A 354 -14.44 12.90 -8.06
N GLN A 355 -15.40 13.69 -7.57
CA GLN A 355 -15.18 14.64 -6.46
C GLN A 355 -14.96 13.87 -5.15
N GLY A 356 -13.87 14.19 -4.46
CA GLY A 356 -13.55 13.56 -3.18
C GLY A 356 -14.31 14.17 -2.00
N PHE A 357 -14.73 13.30 -1.08
CA PHE A 357 -15.37 13.68 0.17
C PHE A 357 -14.81 12.87 1.35
N LEU A 358 -14.71 13.54 2.49
CA LEU A 358 -14.33 12.96 3.78
C LEU A 358 -15.44 13.23 4.80
N GLN A 359 -15.70 12.29 5.71
CA GLN A 359 -16.62 12.43 6.83
C GLN A 359 -16.02 11.73 8.04
N PRO A 360 -15.18 12.43 8.83
CA PRO A 360 -14.52 11.83 9.99
C PRO A 360 -15.53 11.22 10.98
N LEU A 361 -15.20 10.06 11.55
CA LEU A 361 -16.12 9.35 12.43
C LEU A 361 -16.37 10.11 13.74
N LYS A 362 -17.60 10.04 14.23
CA LYS A 362 -17.99 10.62 15.53
C LYS A 362 -17.57 9.77 16.72
N LYS A 363 -17.51 8.45 16.55
CA LYS A 363 -17.27 7.44 17.59
C LYS A 363 -16.42 6.31 17.04
N GLY A 364 -15.79 5.55 17.94
CA GLY A 364 -14.91 4.43 17.61
C GLY A 364 -13.48 4.90 17.38
N LEU A 365 -13.25 5.60 16.27
CA LEU A 365 -11.94 6.16 15.91
C LEU A 365 -11.98 7.68 15.96
N ARG A 366 -10.87 8.30 16.37
CA ARG A 366 -10.72 9.75 16.38
C ARG A 366 -9.64 10.13 15.40
N PHE A 367 -10.06 10.72 14.28
CA PHE A 367 -9.14 11.22 13.27
C PHE A 367 -8.68 12.63 13.64
N GLN A 368 -7.38 12.84 13.64
CA GLN A 368 -6.75 14.12 13.95
C GLN A 368 -5.39 14.23 13.25
N GLY A 369 -5.26 15.20 12.35
CA GLY A 369 -4.07 15.42 11.53
C GLY A 369 -4.31 15.12 10.04
N PRO A 370 -3.24 14.88 9.27
CA PRO A 370 -3.35 14.71 7.82
C PRO A 370 -4.09 13.41 7.45
N ALA A 371 -5.08 13.52 6.57
CA ALA A 371 -5.62 12.42 5.80
C ALA A 371 -4.98 12.43 4.41
N LEU A 372 -4.19 11.42 4.08
CA LEU A 372 -3.41 11.32 2.83
C LEU A 372 -4.12 10.39 1.82
N LEU A 373 -4.29 10.84 0.58
CA LEU A 373 -5.06 10.15 -0.46
C LEU A 373 -4.19 9.80 -1.67
N TYR A 374 -4.28 8.57 -2.18
CA TYR A 374 -3.54 8.13 -3.38
C TYR A 374 -4.14 6.89 -4.07
N PRO A 375 -3.86 6.64 -5.37
CA PRO A 375 -4.43 5.53 -6.12
C PRO A 375 -3.66 4.24 -5.81
N ILE A 376 -4.33 3.29 -5.16
CA ILE A 376 -3.69 2.06 -4.72
C ILE A 376 -3.78 0.96 -5.79
N ASN A 377 -4.95 0.78 -6.40
CA ASN A 377 -5.22 -0.33 -7.33
C ASN A 377 -6.17 0.11 -8.46
N ARG A 378 -6.07 -0.54 -9.62
CA ARG A 378 -6.96 -0.25 -10.75
C ARG A 378 -8.34 -0.87 -10.59
N VAL A 379 -9.32 -0.22 -11.20
CA VAL A 379 -10.68 -0.73 -11.43
C VAL A 379 -10.91 -0.93 -12.92
N GLN A 380 -12.02 -1.55 -13.30
CA GLN A 380 -12.33 -1.81 -14.73
C GLN A 380 -12.32 -0.53 -15.59
N ALA A 381 -12.74 0.60 -15.01
CA ALA A 381 -12.79 1.89 -15.69
C ALA A 381 -11.48 2.69 -15.63
N THR A 382 -10.40 2.16 -15.02
CA THR A 382 -9.10 2.83 -15.01
C THR A 382 -8.54 2.87 -16.43
N PRO A 383 -8.18 4.05 -16.96
CA PRO A 383 -7.61 4.16 -18.30
C PRO A 383 -6.27 3.41 -18.42
N LEU A 384 -6.01 2.81 -19.59
CA LEU A 384 -4.83 1.95 -19.81
C LEU A 384 -3.49 2.69 -19.72
N ASP A 385 -3.50 3.99 -19.97
CA ASP A 385 -2.34 4.88 -19.89
C ASP A 385 -2.13 5.46 -18.48
N ARG A 386 -2.95 5.05 -17.50
CA ARG A 386 -2.83 5.42 -16.09
C ARG A 386 -2.37 4.24 -15.26
N PHE A 387 -1.51 4.55 -14.28
CA PHE A 387 -0.89 3.57 -13.41
C PHE A 387 -1.27 3.86 -11.96
N THR A 388 -1.58 2.81 -11.21
CA THR A 388 -1.72 2.86 -9.75
C THR A 388 -0.48 2.26 -9.09
N LEU A 389 -0.41 2.25 -7.76
CA LEU A 389 0.70 1.60 -7.06
C LEU A 389 0.83 0.12 -7.45
N VAL A 390 -0.27 -0.64 -7.38
CA VAL A 390 -0.27 -2.06 -7.74
C VAL A 390 0.17 -2.29 -9.20
N ASP A 391 -0.24 -1.42 -10.13
CA ASP A 391 0.22 -1.51 -11.52
C ASP A 391 1.74 -1.31 -11.61
N ALA A 392 2.29 -0.27 -10.97
CA ALA A 392 3.73 -0.04 -10.94
C ALA A 392 4.51 -1.23 -10.37
N VAL A 393 3.99 -1.85 -9.30
CA VAL A 393 4.61 -3.05 -8.71
C VAL A 393 4.61 -4.23 -9.69
N ARG A 394 3.49 -4.45 -10.39
CA ARG A 394 3.37 -5.50 -11.43
C ARG A 394 4.28 -5.27 -12.62
N GLU A 395 4.41 -4.03 -13.06
CA GLU A 395 5.30 -3.68 -14.17
C GLU A 395 6.78 -3.81 -13.80
N CYS A 396 7.15 -3.51 -12.54
CA CYS A 396 8.52 -3.65 -12.06
C CYS A 396 8.92 -5.11 -11.82
N LEU A 397 8.06 -5.90 -11.16
CA LEU A 397 8.40 -7.23 -10.67
C LEU A 397 7.85 -8.38 -11.54
N GLY A 398 6.87 -8.10 -12.40
CA GLY A 398 6.08 -9.10 -13.11
C GLY A 398 4.97 -9.71 -12.25
N ILE A 399 3.93 -10.25 -12.90
CA ILE A 399 2.72 -10.76 -12.21
C ILE A 399 3.05 -11.88 -11.20
N GLY A 400 3.88 -12.86 -11.58
CA GLY A 400 4.23 -14.00 -10.73
C GLY A 400 4.90 -13.57 -9.42
N PRO A 401 6.03 -12.83 -9.45
CA PRO A 401 6.67 -12.33 -8.24
C PRO A 401 5.76 -11.45 -7.37
N CYS A 402 4.85 -10.68 -7.97
CA CYS A 402 3.88 -9.90 -7.22
C CYS A 402 2.92 -10.75 -6.38
N GLU A 403 2.57 -11.97 -6.80
CA GLU A 403 1.73 -12.86 -5.99
C GLU A 403 2.35 -13.14 -4.63
N TYR A 404 3.68 -13.27 -4.58
CA TYR A 404 4.45 -13.53 -3.37
C TYR A 404 4.80 -12.25 -2.61
N VAL A 405 5.25 -11.20 -3.30
CA VAL A 405 5.67 -9.94 -2.68
C VAL A 405 4.48 -9.19 -2.07
N LEU A 406 3.35 -9.16 -2.78
CA LEU A 406 2.10 -8.64 -2.21
C LEU A 406 1.45 -9.69 -1.30
N ASP A 407 1.90 -10.95 -1.35
CA ASP A 407 1.34 -12.07 -0.60
C ASP A 407 -0.18 -12.19 -0.79
N VAL A 408 -0.60 -12.22 -2.06
CA VAL A 408 -2.02 -12.22 -2.47
C VAL A 408 -2.76 -13.42 -1.88
N GLU A 409 -2.08 -14.57 -1.76
CA GLU A 409 -2.60 -15.76 -1.09
C GLU A 409 -2.83 -15.51 0.41
N GLY A 410 -1.85 -14.95 1.12
CA GLY A 410 -1.98 -14.63 2.54
C GLY A 410 -3.07 -13.61 2.83
N GLN A 411 -3.48 -12.82 1.85
CA GLN A 411 -4.61 -11.88 1.98
C GLN A 411 -5.99 -12.54 1.79
N ARG A 412 -6.05 -13.77 1.26
CA ARG A 412 -7.32 -14.46 1.00
C ARG A 412 -8.08 -14.72 2.29
N LYS A 413 -9.33 -14.23 2.33
CA LYS A 413 -10.25 -14.55 3.43
C LYS A 413 -10.52 -16.05 3.44
N VAL A 414 -10.46 -16.64 4.62
CA VAL A 414 -10.88 -18.02 4.86
C VAL A 414 -12.32 -18.01 5.34
N ALA A 415 -13.15 -18.80 4.67
CA ALA A 415 -14.54 -19.02 5.06
C ALA A 415 -14.81 -20.52 5.16
N ARG A 416 -15.45 -20.94 6.25
CA ARG A 416 -15.91 -22.30 6.45
C ARG A 416 -17.27 -22.26 7.14
N GLY A 417 -18.24 -22.98 6.58
CA GLY A 417 -19.59 -23.00 7.11
C GLY A 417 -20.35 -21.69 6.91
N ALA A 418 -21.31 -21.41 7.77
CA ALA A 418 -22.19 -20.25 7.69
C ALA A 418 -22.29 -19.52 9.02
N ALA A 419 -22.26 -18.19 8.97
CA ALA A 419 -22.35 -17.34 10.16
C ALA A 419 -23.64 -17.60 10.96
N THR A 420 -23.56 -17.48 12.28
CA THR A 420 -24.67 -17.79 13.19
C THR A 420 -25.93 -16.98 12.90
N CYS A 421 -25.78 -15.70 12.53
CA CYS A 421 -26.88 -14.82 12.14
C CYS A 421 -27.56 -15.25 10.83
N ALA A 422 -26.78 -15.66 9.82
CA ALA A 422 -27.28 -16.15 8.55
C ALA A 422 -28.00 -17.50 8.72
N THR A 423 -27.41 -18.42 9.51
CA THR A 423 -28.03 -19.70 9.85
C THR A 423 -29.35 -19.51 10.58
N ARG A 424 -29.40 -18.58 11.56
CA ARG A 424 -30.67 -18.23 12.22
C ARG A 424 -31.72 -17.76 11.23
N GLY A 425 -31.39 -16.79 10.37
CA GLY A 425 -32.35 -16.27 9.39
C GLY A 425 -32.90 -17.37 8.48
N LYS A 426 -32.03 -18.29 8.05
CA LYS A 426 -32.41 -19.46 7.25
C LYS A 426 -33.35 -20.41 7.99
N LEU A 427 -32.98 -20.83 9.20
CA LEU A 427 -33.77 -21.77 9.98
C LEU A 427 -35.11 -21.16 10.43
N ASP A 428 -35.11 -19.91 10.90
CA ASP A 428 -36.32 -19.19 11.28
C ASP A 428 -37.32 -19.14 10.10
N GLY A 429 -36.82 -18.94 8.86
CA GLY A 429 -37.64 -18.96 7.64
C GLY A 429 -38.26 -20.32 7.34
N ILE A 430 -37.48 -21.40 7.44
CA ILE A 430 -37.96 -22.78 7.21
C ILE A 430 -39.04 -23.16 8.25
N TYR A 431 -38.80 -22.86 9.52
CA TYR A 431 -39.72 -23.20 10.61
C TYR A 431 -40.98 -22.32 10.60
N ALA A 432 -40.88 -21.05 10.18
CA ALA A 432 -42.05 -20.19 10.00
C ALA A 432 -42.96 -20.70 8.88
N ALA A 433 -42.39 -21.25 7.81
CA ALA A 433 -43.13 -21.88 6.72
C ALA A 433 -43.60 -23.32 7.04
N ARG A 434 -43.23 -23.87 8.21
CA ARG A 434 -43.47 -25.27 8.61
C ARG A 434 -42.92 -26.31 7.63
N GLN A 435 -41.77 -26.01 7.02
CA GLN A 435 -41.15 -26.84 5.97
C GLN A 435 -40.00 -27.72 6.49
N GLN A 436 -39.74 -27.78 7.80
CA GLN A 436 -38.56 -28.43 8.37
C GLN A 436 -38.43 -29.94 8.03
N LYS A 437 -39.55 -30.66 7.91
CA LYS A 437 -39.54 -32.08 7.49
C LYS A 437 -39.22 -32.24 6.00
N GLU A 438 -39.85 -31.40 5.16
CA GLU A 438 -39.60 -31.36 3.71
C GLU A 438 -38.15 -30.96 3.41
N LYS A 439 -37.64 -29.95 4.14
CA LYS A 439 -36.31 -29.37 4.01
C LYS A 439 -35.31 -29.95 5.01
N ARG A 440 -35.51 -31.19 5.46
CA ARG A 440 -34.68 -31.82 6.50
C ARG A 440 -33.18 -31.77 6.19
N ALA A 441 -32.79 -32.12 4.96
CA ALA A 441 -31.39 -32.08 4.53
C ALA A 441 -30.80 -30.66 4.57
N GLU A 442 -31.62 -29.65 4.26
CA GLU A 442 -31.21 -28.25 4.30
C GLU A 442 -31.03 -27.75 5.74
N VAL A 443 -31.88 -28.20 6.66
CA VAL A 443 -31.76 -27.93 8.11
C VAL A 443 -30.48 -28.57 8.66
N GLU A 444 -30.25 -29.87 8.40
CA GLU A 444 -29.04 -30.57 8.86
C GLU A 444 -27.77 -29.92 8.34
N LYS A 445 -27.73 -29.55 7.06
CA LYS A 445 -26.61 -28.80 6.47
C LYS A 445 -26.39 -27.47 7.18
N ALA A 446 -27.45 -26.72 7.50
CA ALA A 446 -27.32 -25.44 8.20
C ALA A 446 -26.76 -25.60 9.62
N LEU A 447 -27.06 -26.72 10.28
CA LEU A 447 -26.51 -27.08 11.59
C LEU A 447 -25.02 -27.48 11.52
N ASP A 448 -24.61 -28.22 10.49
CA ASP A 448 -23.19 -28.49 10.24
C ASP A 448 -22.41 -27.22 9.90
N ASP A 449 -22.96 -26.40 9.02
CA ASP A 449 -22.34 -25.16 8.57
C ASP A 449 -22.12 -24.19 9.74
N VAL A 450 -23.06 -24.07 10.69
CA VAL A 450 -22.88 -23.16 11.83
C VAL A 450 -21.83 -23.64 12.82
N LEU A 451 -21.71 -24.96 13.05
CA LEU A 451 -20.64 -25.50 13.89
C LEU A 451 -19.27 -25.27 13.26
N ALA A 452 -19.16 -25.53 11.96
CA ALA A 452 -17.91 -25.32 11.24
C ALA A 452 -17.45 -23.85 11.29
N PHE A 453 -18.39 -22.91 11.22
CA PHE A 453 -18.13 -21.48 11.38
C PHE A 453 -17.63 -21.13 12.80
N VAL A 454 -18.37 -21.55 13.83
CA VAL A 454 -18.01 -21.30 15.24
C VAL A 454 -16.63 -21.87 15.56
N GLN A 455 -16.29 -23.06 15.05
CA GLN A 455 -14.98 -23.67 15.23
C GLN A 455 -13.86 -22.90 14.53
N LEU A 456 -14.10 -22.41 13.31
CA LEU A 456 -13.12 -21.58 12.58
C LEU A 456 -12.77 -20.32 13.37
N VAL A 457 -13.79 -19.56 13.80
CA VAL A 457 -13.58 -18.30 14.53
C VAL A 457 -12.92 -18.57 15.88
N ARG A 458 -13.35 -19.62 16.60
CA ARG A 458 -12.71 -20.05 17.85
C ARG A 458 -11.21 -20.32 17.67
N GLY A 459 -10.83 -21.09 16.64
CA GLY A 459 -9.43 -21.40 16.38
C GLY A 459 -8.59 -20.14 16.11
N ARG A 460 -9.16 -19.15 15.42
CA ARG A 460 -8.49 -17.85 15.21
C ARG A 460 -8.32 -17.07 16.50
N ILE A 461 -9.32 -17.04 17.39
CA ILE A 461 -9.21 -16.42 18.72
C ILE A 461 -8.09 -17.07 19.53
N GLU A 462 -8.02 -18.41 19.54
CA GLU A 462 -6.99 -19.16 20.25
C GLU A 462 -5.60 -18.86 19.71
N ALA A 463 -5.44 -18.80 18.38
CA ALA A 463 -4.19 -18.42 17.73
C ALA A 463 -3.74 -17.00 18.11
N TYR A 464 -4.65 -16.03 18.14
CA TYR A 464 -4.33 -14.67 18.59
C TYR A 464 -3.98 -14.61 20.08
N ALA A 465 -4.69 -15.35 20.93
CA ALA A 465 -4.40 -15.41 22.37
C ALA A 465 -3.03 -16.04 22.64
N GLN A 466 -2.68 -17.11 21.91
CA GLN A 466 -1.36 -17.72 21.96
C GLN A 466 -0.28 -16.74 21.50
N PHE A 467 -0.45 -16.14 20.33
CA PHE A 467 0.44 -15.11 19.81
C PHE A 467 0.67 -14.01 20.85
N GLY A 468 -0.41 -13.50 21.47
CA GLY A 468 -0.33 -12.45 22.49
C GLY A 468 0.57 -12.82 23.67
N ARG A 469 0.44 -14.05 24.21
CA ARG A 469 1.27 -14.55 25.31
C ARG A 469 2.74 -14.72 24.91
N GLU A 470 2.98 -15.32 23.75
CA GLU A 470 4.33 -15.58 23.25
C GLU A 470 5.08 -14.27 22.98
N GLN A 471 4.44 -13.31 22.32
CA GLN A 471 5.05 -12.01 22.04
C GLN A 471 5.28 -11.21 23.32
N PHE A 472 4.38 -11.31 24.30
CA PHE A 472 4.56 -10.63 25.58
C PHE A 472 5.80 -11.16 26.32
N ALA A 473 5.94 -12.49 26.41
CA ALA A 473 7.10 -13.12 27.02
C ALA A 473 8.39 -12.78 26.28
N TRP A 474 8.38 -12.83 24.95
CA TRP A 474 9.54 -12.44 24.15
C TRP A 474 9.94 -10.98 24.37
N LEU A 475 8.97 -10.04 24.43
CA LEU A 475 9.25 -8.63 24.74
C LEU A 475 9.79 -8.43 26.16
N GLU A 476 9.34 -9.22 27.14
CA GLU A 476 9.94 -9.20 28.48
C GLU A 476 11.42 -9.62 28.45
N ASP A 477 11.76 -10.64 27.65
CA ASP A 477 13.15 -11.06 27.51
C ASP A 477 14.00 -10.01 26.77
N GLN A 478 13.45 -9.38 25.72
CA GLN A 478 14.11 -8.25 25.05
C GLN A 478 14.32 -7.08 26.02
N LYS A 479 13.36 -6.81 26.90
CA LYS A 479 13.47 -5.73 27.90
C LYS A 479 14.55 -6.00 28.95
N LYS A 480 14.74 -7.26 29.36
CA LYS A 480 15.85 -7.65 30.25
C LYS A 480 17.20 -7.52 29.52
N ALA A 481 17.26 -7.93 28.26
CA ALA A 481 18.49 -7.89 27.45
C ALA A 481 18.87 -6.46 27.03
N ARG A 482 17.88 -5.58 26.85
CA ARG A 482 18.03 -4.21 26.34
C ARG A 482 17.29 -3.21 27.25
N PRO A 483 17.75 -2.99 28.50
CA PRO A 483 17.07 -2.09 29.44
C PRO A 483 16.90 -0.66 28.92
N GLU A 484 17.76 -0.22 28.01
CA GLU A 484 17.69 1.09 27.36
C GLU A 484 16.46 1.26 26.45
N LEU A 485 15.81 0.16 26.05
CA LEU A 485 14.60 0.13 25.22
C LEU A 485 13.34 -0.15 26.06
N ALA A 486 13.46 -0.24 27.38
CA ALA A 486 12.40 -0.72 28.25
C ALA A 486 11.09 0.05 28.13
N GLU A 487 11.14 1.37 27.90
CA GLU A 487 9.94 2.19 27.74
C GLU A 487 9.16 1.80 26.47
N ALA A 488 9.84 1.79 25.31
CA ALA A 488 9.24 1.42 24.03
C ALA A 488 8.65 0.00 24.07
N LEU A 489 9.39 -0.96 24.64
CA LEU A 489 8.94 -2.34 24.79
C LEU A 489 7.73 -2.45 25.73
N THR A 490 7.69 -1.65 26.80
CA THR A 490 6.53 -1.60 27.72
C THR A 490 5.28 -1.06 27.03
N GLN A 491 5.42 -0.07 26.14
CA GLN A 491 4.30 0.42 25.35
C GLN A 491 3.75 -0.66 24.40
N MET A 492 4.62 -1.43 23.74
CA MET A 492 4.23 -2.55 22.87
C MET A 492 3.54 -3.67 23.65
N GLN A 493 4.05 -4.01 24.85
CA GLN A 493 3.39 -4.94 25.77
C GLN A 493 2.00 -4.44 26.19
N GLY A 494 1.83 -3.14 26.36
CA GLY A 494 0.53 -2.52 26.62
C GLY A 494 -0.51 -2.81 25.52
N VAL A 495 -0.08 -2.90 24.27
CA VAL A 495 -0.94 -3.31 23.15
C VAL A 495 -1.32 -4.78 23.25
N LEU A 496 -0.35 -5.66 23.56
CA LEU A 496 -0.59 -7.10 23.70
C LEU A 496 -1.55 -7.43 24.85
N ARG A 497 -1.50 -6.69 25.96
CA ARG A 497 -2.45 -6.83 27.07
C ARG A 497 -3.91 -6.58 26.64
N ARG A 498 -4.15 -5.85 25.54
CA ARG A 498 -5.51 -5.65 24.99
C ARG A 498 -6.11 -6.97 24.50
N ILE A 499 -5.31 -7.89 23.97
CA ILE A 499 -5.76 -9.22 23.53
C ILE A 499 -6.23 -10.03 24.74
N GLU A 500 -5.41 -10.07 25.79
CA GLU A 500 -5.76 -10.79 27.02
C GLU A 500 -6.99 -10.19 27.70
N ALA A 501 -7.07 -8.87 27.80
CA ALA A 501 -8.22 -8.16 28.35
C ALA A 501 -9.51 -8.45 27.55
N ALA A 502 -9.45 -8.43 26.22
CA ALA A 502 -10.58 -8.77 25.37
C ALA A 502 -11.05 -10.22 25.60
N CYS A 503 -10.12 -11.18 25.63
CA CYS A 503 -10.41 -12.58 25.94
C CYS A 503 -11.05 -12.74 27.34
N ALA A 504 -10.52 -12.06 28.35
CA ALA A 504 -11.04 -12.11 29.72
C ALA A 504 -12.46 -11.53 29.81
N ASN A 505 -12.69 -10.36 29.21
CA ASN A 505 -13.98 -9.68 29.20
C ASN A 505 -15.08 -10.50 28.53
N ARG A 506 -14.72 -11.31 27.53
CA ARG A 506 -15.68 -12.08 26.73
C ARG A 506 -15.75 -13.56 27.11
N LYS A 507 -14.96 -14.02 28.08
CA LYS A 507 -14.88 -15.43 28.50
C LYS A 507 -16.25 -16.06 28.78
N GLY A 508 -17.14 -15.34 29.48
CA GLY A 508 -18.49 -15.82 29.77
C GLY A 508 -19.42 -15.80 28.55
N ALA A 509 -19.28 -14.80 27.67
CA ALA A 509 -20.17 -14.60 26.52
C ALA A 509 -19.87 -15.57 25.38
N ILE A 510 -18.59 -15.83 25.11
CA ILE A 510 -18.17 -16.78 24.06
C ILE A 510 -18.49 -18.23 24.42
N ARG A 511 -18.70 -18.52 25.71
CA ARG A 511 -18.96 -19.85 26.28
C ARG A 511 -17.89 -20.90 25.93
N PRO A 512 -17.92 -22.08 26.57
CA PRO A 512 -17.10 -23.20 26.13
C PRO A 512 -17.51 -23.71 24.73
N PRO A 513 -16.57 -24.22 23.90
CA PRO A 513 -16.88 -24.74 22.56
C PRO A 513 -17.96 -25.83 22.55
N GLU A 514 -18.01 -26.67 23.58
CA GLU A 514 -18.97 -27.76 23.75
C GLU A 514 -20.42 -27.27 23.85
N ASP A 515 -20.67 -26.04 24.29
CA ASP A 515 -22.02 -25.48 24.40
C ASP A 515 -22.67 -25.33 23.02
N ALA A 516 -21.91 -24.88 22.02
CA ALA A 516 -22.43 -24.76 20.65
C ALA A 516 -22.74 -26.14 20.06
N VAL A 517 -21.89 -27.14 20.33
CA VAL A 517 -22.10 -28.54 19.93
C VAL A 517 -23.35 -29.11 20.61
N ALA A 518 -23.53 -28.86 21.90
CA ALA A 518 -24.69 -29.30 22.66
C ALA A 518 -25.98 -28.66 22.15
N LEU A 519 -25.98 -27.36 21.85
CA LEU A 519 -27.14 -26.67 21.26
C LEU A 519 -27.55 -27.28 19.91
N VAL A 520 -26.58 -27.59 19.04
CA VAL A 520 -26.86 -28.25 17.76
C VAL A 520 -27.31 -29.69 17.94
N GLY A 521 -26.72 -30.43 18.89
CA GLY A 521 -27.17 -31.78 19.26
C GLY A 521 -28.62 -31.79 19.77
N ASP A 522 -28.97 -30.83 20.61
CA ASP A 522 -30.35 -30.63 21.10
C ASP A 522 -31.32 -30.33 19.96
N PHE A 523 -30.94 -29.44 19.03
CA PHE A 523 -31.72 -29.13 17.84
C PHE A 523 -31.98 -30.40 17.01
N ARG A 524 -30.94 -31.19 16.74
CA ARG A 524 -31.04 -32.45 15.99
C ARG A 524 -32.00 -33.43 16.63
N LYS A 525 -31.84 -33.64 17.93
CA LYS A 525 -32.61 -34.63 18.69
C LYS A 525 -34.08 -34.24 18.81
N ASN A 526 -34.35 -32.97 19.06
CA ASN A 526 -35.65 -32.54 19.56
C ASN A 526 -36.45 -31.68 18.60
N LEU A 527 -35.86 -31.20 17.49
CA LEU A 527 -36.48 -30.16 16.67
C LEU A 527 -36.48 -30.43 15.16
N VAL A 528 -35.55 -31.22 14.62
CA VAL A 528 -35.46 -31.49 13.17
C VAL A 528 -36.77 -32.08 12.62
N ASP A 529 -37.33 -33.08 13.30
CA ASP A 529 -38.56 -33.75 12.89
C ASP A 529 -39.81 -33.29 13.66
N TYR A 530 -39.69 -32.21 14.45
CA TYR A 530 -40.78 -31.66 15.26
C TYR A 530 -41.57 -30.59 14.49
N ASP A 531 -42.89 -30.75 14.42
CA ASP A 531 -43.83 -29.84 13.73
C ASP A 531 -44.97 -29.34 14.61
N GLY A 532 -44.77 -29.38 15.93
CA GLY A 532 -45.70 -28.80 16.90
C GLY A 532 -45.88 -27.28 16.72
N PRO A 533 -46.95 -26.71 17.29
CA PRO A 533 -47.31 -25.31 17.11
C PRO A 533 -46.23 -24.32 17.63
N ASP A 534 -45.36 -24.74 18.54
CA ASP A 534 -44.26 -23.97 19.14
C ASP A 534 -42.89 -24.27 18.48
N ALA A 535 -42.83 -25.02 17.38
CA ALA A 535 -41.56 -25.39 16.73
C ALA A 535 -40.69 -24.16 16.34
N LEU A 536 -41.31 -23.09 15.83
CA LEU A 536 -40.61 -21.85 15.50
C LEU A 536 -40.04 -21.15 16.75
N GLU A 537 -40.77 -21.17 17.86
CA GLU A 537 -40.31 -20.56 19.12
C GLU A 537 -39.09 -21.31 19.66
N ARG A 538 -39.15 -22.65 19.66
CA ARG A 538 -38.01 -23.51 20.04
C ARG A 538 -36.81 -23.30 19.12
N CYS A 539 -37.05 -23.19 17.81
CA CYS A 539 -36.01 -22.88 16.83
C CYS A 539 -35.30 -21.57 17.19
N LYS A 540 -36.07 -20.48 17.37
CA LYS A 540 -35.56 -19.15 17.73
C LYS A 540 -34.79 -19.15 19.04
N LYS A 541 -35.19 -19.97 20.02
CA LYS A 541 -34.48 -20.09 21.29
C LYS A 541 -33.07 -20.66 21.10
N ILE A 542 -32.94 -21.76 20.36
CA ILE A 542 -31.64 -22.40 20.12
C ILE A 542 -30.77 -21.54 19.19
N THR A 543 -31.33 -21.06 18.07
CA THR A 543 -30.59 -20.23 17.12
C THR A 543 -30.19 -18.88 17.74
N GLY A 544 -31.01 -18.32 18.63
CA GLY A 544 -30.68 -17.13 19.41
C GLY A 544 -29.48 -17.34 20.35
N ALA A 545 -29.40 -18.50 21.02
CA ALA A 545 -28.24 -18.84 21.85
C ALA A 545 -26.96 -19.00 21.01
N LEU A 546 -27.05 -19.65 19.84
CA LEU A 546 -25.93 -19.76 18.89
C LEU A 546 -25.46 -18.39 18.39
N VAL A 547 -26.40 -17.47 18.08
CA VAL A 547 -26.07 -16.09 17.69
C VAL A 547 -25.34 -15.35 18.82
N GLY A 548 -25.74 -15.54 20.08
CA GLY A 548 -25.04 -14.96 21.23
C GLY A 548 -23.59 -15.42 21.33
N ILE A 549 -23.33 -16.71 21.13
CA ILE A 549 -21.97 -17.28 21.10
C ILE A 549 -21.18 -16.70 19.92
N GLY A 550 -21.73 -16.78 18.70
CA GLY A 550 -21.04 -16.33 17.49
C GLY A 550 -20.74 -14.84 17.49
N GLY A 551 -21.70 -14.00 17.86
CA GLY A 551 -21.49 -12.54 17.92
C GLY A 551 -20.38 -12.15 18.90
N ALA A 552 -20.31 -12.81 20.07
CA ALA A 552 -19.23 -12.58 21.02
C ALA A 552 -17.86 -13.01 20.48
N GLN A 553 -17.80 -14.10 19.69
CA GLN A 553 -16.58 -14.56 19.04
C GLN A 553 -16.14 -13.61 17.91
N ASP A 554 -17.08 -13.16 17.07
CA ASP A 554 -16.83 -12.26 15.95
C ASP A 554 -16.26 -10.91 16.42
N GLU A 555 -16.80 -10.36 17.52
CA GLU A 555 -16.26 -9.15 18.14
C GLU A 555 -14.86 -9.39 18.74
N LEU A 556 -14.66 -10.50 19.47
CA LEU A 556 -13.37 -10.84 20.08
C LEU A 556 -12.27 -11.00 19.05
N VAL A 557 -12.51 -11.75 17.97
CA VAL A 557 -11.50 -11.99 16.94
C VAL A 557 -11.14 -10.68 16.22
N GLY A 558 -12.11 -9.79 16.02
CA GLY A 558 -11.88 -8.44 15.48
C GLY A 558 -11.01 -7.58 16.39
N GLU A 559 -11.30 -7.53 17.70
CA GLU A 559 -10.51 -6.82 18.70
C GLU A 559 -9.06 -7.34 18.76
N CYS A 560 -8.87 -8.66 18.72
CA CYS A 560 -7.57 -9.31 18.67
C CYS A 560 -6.77 -8.88 17.44
N ARG A 561 -7.39 -8.92 16.25
CA ARG A 561 -6.74 -8.50 15.00
C ARG A 561 -6.33 -7.03 15.06
N MET A 562 -7.18 -6.14 15.56
CA MET A 562 -6.86 -4.72 15.70
C MET A 562 -5.65 -4.48 16.61
N ALA A 563 -5.54 -5.21 17.73
CA ALA A 563 -4.36 -5.12 18.59
C ALA A 563 -3.07 -5.53 17.84
N VAL A 564 -3.13 -6.57 17.00
CA VAL A 564 -1.98 -7.00 16.19
C VAL A 564 -1.62 -5.98 15.11
N LYS A 565 -2.60 -5.38 14.41
CA LYS A 565 -2.36 -4.28 13.45
C LYS A 565 -1.65 -3.10 14.13
N VAL A 566 -2.14 -2.68 15.30
CA VAL A 566 -1.55 -1.60 16.10
C VAL A 566 -0.11 -1.93 16.52
N LEU A 567 0.15 -3.16 16.96
CA LEU A 567 1.51 -3.60 17.32
C LEU A 567 2.46 -3.51 16.13
N ARG A 568 2.03 -4.00 14.96
CA ARG A 568 2.80 -3.99 13.71
C ARG A 568 3.19 -2.57 13.27
N GLN A 569 2.24 -1.64 13.34
CA GLN A 569 2.48 -0.24 12.96
C GLN A 569 3.38 0.48 13.97
N ARG A 570 3.14 0.28 15.28
CA ARG A 570 3.99 0.84 16.35
C ARG A 570 5.43 0.34 16.27
N ALA A 571 5.64 -0.93 15.92
CA ALA A 571 6.97 -1.48 15.69
C ALA A 571 7.71 -0.69 14.59
N GLY A 572 7.06 -0.44 13.46
CA GLY A 572 7.67 0.31 12.35
C GLY A 572 7.97 1.78 12.70
N LEU A 573 7.07 2.46 13.41
CA LEU A 573 7.30 3.84 13.84
C LEU A 573 8.34 3.98 14.96
N ALA A 574 8.44 2.97 15.84
CA ALA A 574 9.46 2.95 16.88
C ALA A 574 10.87 2.91 16.30
N MET A 575 11.07 2.16 15.20
CA MET A 575 12.33 2.14 14.46
C MET A 575 12.73 3.53 13.93
N ALA A 576 11.77 4.30 13.42
CA ALA A 576 12.01 5.66 12.93
C ALA A 576 12.39 6.64 14.04
N SER A 577 11.93 6.37 15.27
CA SER A 577 12.19 7.23 16.43
C SER A 577 13.46 6.84 17.18
N ASP A 578 13.83 5.56 17.16
CA ASP A 578 15.01 5.02 17.82
C ASP A 578 15.61 3.86 16.98
N PRO A 579 16.73 4.08 16.26
CA PRO A 579 17.37 3.05 15.43
C PRO A 579 17.70 1.74 16.16
N ARG A 580 17.91 1.80 17.49
CA ARG A 580 18.20 0.61 18.31
C ARG A 580 17.03 -0.38 18.36
N MET A 581 15.83 0.06 17.98
CA MET A 581 14.64 -0.79 17.84
C MET A 581 14.64 -1.63 16.55
N GLY A 582 15.55 -1.41 15.60
CA GLY A 582 15.52 -2.03 14.26
C GLY A 582 15.26 -3.54 14.26
N ASP A 583 16.13 -4.33 14.90
CA ASP A 583 16.01 -5.80 14.93
C ASP A 583 14.70 -6.27 15.58
N ILE A 584 14.31 -5.62 16.69
CA ILE A 584 13.08 -5.95 17.43
C ILE A 584 11.85 -5.61 16.58
N ALA A 585 11.86 -4.45 15.93
CA ALA A 585 10.78 -3.97 15.07
C ALA A 585 10.60 -4.89 13.86
N LYS A 586 11.70 -5.28 13.21
CA LYS A 586 11.71 -6.22 12.09
C LYS A 586 11.12 -7.57 12.48
N GLU A 587 11.53 -8.13 13.61
CA GLU A 587 11.03 -9.40 14.10
C GLU A 587 9.54 -9.34 14.47
N LEU A 588 9.10 -8.28 15.16
CA LEU A 588 7.68 -8.07 15.46
C LEU A 588 6.85 -7.93 14.18
N ARG A 589 7.34 -7.19 13.19
CA ARG A 589 6.67 -7.09 11.89
C ARG A 589 6.56 -8.46 11.24
N HIS A 590 7.64 -9.24 11.17
CA HIS A 590 7.59 -10.59 10.62
C HIS A 590 6.55 -11.48 11.32
N ARG A 591 6.56 -11.53 12.66
CA ARG A 591 5.62 -12.34 13.45
C ARG A 591 4.17 -11.88 13.33
N THR A 592 3.94 -10.56 13.31
CA THR A 592 2.59 -10.00 13.13
C THR A 592 2.04 -10.29 11.74
N GLN A 593 2.87 -10.26 10.68
CA GLN A 593 2.43 -10.65 9.34
C GLN A 593 1.95 -12.10 9.32
N ALA A 594 2.71 -13.03 9.92
CA ALA A 594 2.37 -14.45 9.93
C ALA A 594 0.96 -14.72 10.53
N ILE A 595 0.61 -14.09 11.65
CA ILE A 595 -0.71 -14.26 12.28
C ILE A 595 -1.83 -13.49 11.55
N LEU A 596 -1.51 -12.40 10.84
CA LEU A 596 -2.48 -11.60 10.08
C LEU A 596 -2.89 -12.22 8.73
N ARG A 597 -2.13 -13.20 8.24
CA ARG A 597 -2.46 -13.97 7.03
C ARG A 597 -3.73 -14.80 7.21
N ALA A 598 -4.38 -15.07 6.09
CA ALA A 598 -5.58 -15.89 5.94
C ALA A 598 -6.71 -15.53 6.93
N PRO A 599 -7.14 -14.25 6.97
CA PRO A 599 -8.14 -13.79 7.93
C PRO A 599 -9.48 -14.50 7.75
N ALA A 600 -10.14 -14.87 8.85
CA ALA A 600 -11.57 -15.17 8.80
C ALA A 600 -12.38 -13.92 8.49
N GLY A 601 -13.55 -14.07 7.86
CA GLY A 601 -14.34 -12.93 7.37
C GLY A 601 -14.71 -11.87 8.41
N TYR A 602 -14.91 -12.28 9.67
CA TYR A 602 -15.29 -11.40 10.80
C TYR A 602 -14.11 -10.79 11.56
N GLU A 603 -12.89 -11.18 11.21
CA GLU A 603 -11.72 -10.44 11.64
C GLU A 603 -11.77 -9.06 10.99
N ALA A 604 -11.64 -8.02 11.82
CA ALA A 604 -11.83 -6.62 11.44
C ALA A 604 -11.44 -6.36 9.97
N PRO A 605 -12.41 -6.03 9.09
CA PRO A 605 -12.14 -5.92 7.68
C PRO A 605 -11.15 -4.79 7.43
N ARG A 606 -10.40 -4.90 6.33
CA ARG A 606 -9.79 -3.71 5.74
C ARG A 606 -10.90 -2.70 5.51
N HIS A 607 -10.63 -1.47 5.94
CA HIS A 607 -11.69 -0.50 6.03
C HIS A 607 -12.07 -0.04 4.64
#